data_AF-A0A7L9ASF0-F1
#
_entry.id   AF-A0A7L9ASF0-F1
#
_cell.length_a   1.000
_cell.length_b   1.000
_cell.length_c   1.000
_cell.angle_alpha   90.00
_cell.angle_beta   90.00
_cell.angle_gamma   90.00
#
_symmetry.space_group_name_H-M   'P 1'
#
loop_
_entity.id
_entity.type
_entity.pdbx_description
1 polymer ?
#
loop_
_entity_poly.entity_id
_entity_poly.type
_entity_poly.pdbx_seq_one_letter_code
_entity_poly.pdbx_strand_id
1 'polypeptide(L)'
;HASPTLFSAATPRPQLSSCFLIAMKDDSIEGIYDTLKTCALISKSAGGIGLHTHCIRSRGTYIAGTNGVSNGLVPMLRVYNNTARYVDQGGNKRPGAFAIYLEPWHSDIFEFLDLKKNTGKEEMRARELFYALWIPDLFMKRVEKDETWSLMCPHNSPGLADCWGDEFEALYEKYEQEKRFIKQIRAQELWKAIIEAQVETGTPYMLYKDSCNKKTNQKNLGTIKCSNLCTEIVQYSSPDEVAVCNLASIALNMFVENKTFNFTKLKEVTKIVTQNLNKIIDVNFYPV
;
A
#
# COMPACT_ATOMS: atom_id res chain seq x y z
N HIS A 1 -1.80 20.82 13.03
CA HIS A 1 -0.70 19.94 12.54
C HIS A 1 -0.96 18.51 12.98
N ALA A 2 -0.40 17.51 12.28
CA ALA A 2 -0.54 16.11 12.66
C ALA A 2 0.21 15.77 13.97
N SER A 3 -0.18 14.67 14.62
CA SER A 3 0.37 14.26 15.92
C SER A 3 1.90 14.15 15.94
N PRO A 4 2.59 13.58 14.94
CA PRO A 4 4.06 13.51 14.94
C PRO A 4 4.73 14.88 14.97
N THR A 5 4.20 15.86 14.21
CA THR A 5 4.67 17.24 14.29
C THR A 5 4.48 17.83 15.68
N LEU A 6 3.31 17.60 16.31
CA LEU A 6 3.02 18.11 17.67
C LEU A 6 3.91 17.46 18.74
N PHE A 7 4.27 16.19 18.59
CA PHE A 7 5.11 15.47 19.54
C PHE A 7 6.60 15.82 19.42
N SER A 8 7.07 16.05 18.20
CA SER A 8 8.50 16.04 17.90
C SER A 8 9.06 17.40 17.45
N ALA A 9 8.23 18.40 17.17
CA ALA A 9 8.72 19.74 16.83
C ALA A 9 9.60 20.29 17.96
N ALA A 10 10.75 20.87 17.58
CA ALA A 10 11.77 21.38 18.50
C ALA A 10 12.40 20.34 19.47
N THR A 11 12.28 19.04 19.16
CA THR A 11 13.00 17.97 19.89
C THR A 11 14.35 17.64 19.23
N PRO A 12 15.28 16.92 19.90
CA PRO A 12 16.61 16.65 19.36
C PRO A 12 16.65 15.87 18.03
N ARG A 13 15.63 15.07 17.74
CA ARG A 13 15.48 14.34 16.46
C ARG A 13 14.03 14.48 15.99
N PRO A 14 13.70 15.59 15.32
CA PRO A 14 12.32 15.94 15.02
C PRO A 14 11.80 15.13 13.82
N GLN A 15 11.27 13.93 14.06
CA GLN A 15 10.44 13.24 13.07
C GLN A 15 9.03 13.85 13.14
N LEU A 16 8.68 14.60 12.11
CA LEU A 16 7.45 15.40 12.00
C LEU A 16 6.43 14.80 11.02
N SER A 17 6.88 13.89 10.15
CA SER A 17 6.09 13.26 9.08
C SER A 17 5.30 12.06 9.55
N SER A 18 4.11 11.83 9.01
CA SER A 18 3.17 10.86 9.61
C SER A 18 3.22 9.46 9.02
N CYS A 19 3.35 9.38 7.70
CA CYS A 19 3.25 8.12 6.99
C CYS A 19 4.28 8.05 5.87
N PHE A 20 4.57 6.83 5.44
CA PHE A 20 5.55 6.51 4.42
C PHE A 20 4.95 5.53 3.41
N LEU A 21 5.33 5.66 2.14
CA LEU A 21 4.99 4.69 1.10
C LEU A 21 6.28 4.04 0.60
N ILE A 22 6.33 2.72 0.63
CA ILE A 22 7.53 1.94 0.38
C ILE A 22 7.27 0.98 -0.77
N ALA A 23 8.24 0.93 -1.68
CA ALA A 23 8.33 -0.14 -2.65
C ALA A 23 9.10 -1.33 -2.10
N MET A 24 8.57 -2.52 -2.30
CA MET A 24 9.39 -3.72 -2.21
C MET A 24 10.56 -3.60 -3.19
N LYS A 25 11.80 -3.63 -2.69
CA LYS A 25 13.00 -3.35 -3.49
C LYS A 25 13.20 -4.32 -4.64
N ASP A 26 13.06 -5.62 -4.36
CA ASP A 26 13.31 -6.68 -5.35
C ASP A 26 12.61 -8.00 -4.93
N ASP A 27 12.37 -8.88 -5.89
CA ASP A 27 11.87 -10.25 -5.70
C ASP A 27 13.02 -11.21 -5.35
N SER A 28 13.72 -10.88 -4.26
CA SER A 28 14.87 -11.61 -3.73
C SER A 28 14.89 -11.53 -2.20
N ILE A 29 15.59 -12.46 -1.54
CA ILE A 29 15.74 -12.42 -0.08
C ILE A 29 16.41 -11.11 0.37
N GLU A 30 17.42 -10.65 -0.36
CA GLU A 30 18.11 -9.38 -0.05
C GLU A 30 17.14 -8.20 -0.15
N GLY A 31 16.41 -8.07 -1.27
CA GLY A 31 15.40 -7.02 -1.43
C GLY A 31 14.29 -7.05 -0.38
N ILE A 32 13.81 -8.25 -0.02
CA ILE A 32 12.77 -8.44 1.01
C ILE A 32 13.26 -8.00 2.39
N TYR A 33 14.48 -8.38 2.78
CA TYR A 33 15.02 -8.06 4.10
C TYR A 33 15.51 -6.61 4.22
N ASP A 34 16.00 -6.01 3.13
CA ASP A 34 16.30 -4.57 3.10
C ASP A 34 15.03 -3.73 3.22
N THR A 35 13.97 -4.14 2.55
CA THR A 35 12.64 -3.52 2.69
C THR A 35 12.13 -3.68 4.13
N LEU A 36 12.29 -4.87 4.73
CA LEU A 36 11.90 -5.12 6.13
C LEU A 36 12.69 -4.25 7.12
N LYS A 37 14.00 -4.09 6.91
CA LYS A 37 14.85 -3.19 7.70
C LYS A 37 14.37 -1.75 7.58
N THR A 38 14.04 -1.29 6.38
CA THR A 38 13.47 0.03 6.11
C THR A 38 12.16 0.21 6.89
N CYS A 39 11.25 -0.77 6.81
CA CYS A 39 10.01 -0.77 7.59
C CYS A 39 10.27 -0.73 9.10
N ALA A 40 11.24 -1.48 9.61
CA ALA A 40 11.58 -1.47 11.03
C ALA A 40 12.12 -0.10 11.49
N LEU A 41 12.95 0.57 10.69
CA LEU A 41 13.48 1.90 11.00
C LEU A 41 12.42 3.02 10.92
N ILE A 42 11.57 2.97 9.90
CA ILE A 42 10.42 3.89 9.75
C ILE A 42 9.44 3.67 10.89
N SER A 43 9.11 2.39 11.13
CA SER A 43 8.30 2.00 12.27
C SER A 43 8.95 2.68 13.46
N LYS A 44 10.23 2.39 13.82
CA LYS A 44 11.00 2.89 14.99
C LYS A 44 10.82 4.38 15.34
N SER A 45 10.44 5.20 14.36
CA SER A 45 10.17 6.63 14.50
C SER A 45 8.67 6.98 14.47
N ALA A 46 7.81 6.06 14.91
CA ALA A 46 6.35 6.12 14.96
C ALA A 46 5.63 6.41 13.62
N GLY A 47 6.24 6.02 12.49
CA GLY A 47 5.68 6.20 11.15
C GLY A 47 4.75 5.06 10.72
N GLY A 48 3.58 5.40 10.17
CA GLY A 48 2.71 4.42 9.51
C GLY A 48 3.17 4.11 8.08
N ILE A 49 2.97 2.88 7.60
CA ILE A 49 3.54 2.42 6.32
C ILE A 49 2.45 1.95 5.35
N GLY A 50 2.52 2.36 4.09
CA GLY A 50 1.92 1.64 2.96
C GLY A 50 3.02 0.92 2.18
N LEU A 51 2.92 -0.39 2.02
CA LEU A 51 3.91 -1.22 1.32
C LEU A 51 3.24 -1.98 0.19
N HIS A 52 3.70 -1.81 -1.05
CA HIS A 52 3.25 -2.65 -2.16
C HIS A 52 4.10 -3.90 -2.32
N THR A 53 3.46 -5.06 -2.49
CA THR A 53 4.15 -6.36 -2.62
C THR A 53 3.85 -7.07 -3.94
N HIS A 54 3.34 -6.33 -4.94
CA HIS A 54 2.93 -6.86 -6.26
C HIS A 54 4.02 -7.63 -7.00
N CYS A 55 5.29 -7.28 -6.77
CA CYS A 55 6.44 -7.84 -7.49
C CYS A 55 6.95 -9.17 -6.93
N ILE A 56 6.51 -9.57 -5.73
CA ILE A 56 7.00 -10.80 -5.08
C ILE A 56 6.35 -12.02 -5.74
N ARG A 57 7.17 -13.00 -6.12
CA ARG A 57 6.67 -14.21 -6.77
C ARG A 57 5.71 -15.00 -5.88
N SER A 58 4.71 -15.59 -6.50
CA SER A 58 3.67 -16.34 -5.81
C SER A 58 4.07 -17.77 -5.44
N ARG A 59 3.25 -18.42 -4.62
CA ARG A 59 3.49 -19.80 -4.13
C ARG A 59 3.64 -20.79 -5.29
N GLY A 60 4.64 -21.66 -5.18
CA GLY A 60 4.94 -22.70 -6.17
C GLY A 60 5.82 -22.23 -7.34
N THR A 61 6.15 -20.94 -7.41
CA THR A 61 7.05 -20.42 -8.46
C THR A 61 8.48 -20.92 -8.24
N TYR A 62 9.14 -21.38 -9.31
CA TYR A 62 10.50 -21.90 -9.26
C TYR A 62 11.54 -20.85 -8.82
N ILE A 63 12.58 -21.29 -8.10
CA ILE A 63 13.72 -20.47 -7.66
C ILE A 63 14.99 -21.09 -8.22
N ALA A 64 15.55 -20.49 -9.27
CA ALA A 64 16.74 -21.01 -9.96
C ALA A 64 17.95 -21.16 -9.04
N GLY A 65 18.22 -20.18 -8.16
CA GLY A 65 19.42 -20.17 -7.32
C GLY A 65 19.47 -21.26 -6.23
N THR A 66 18.32 -21.73 -5.74
CA THR A 66 18.23 -22.75 -4.68
C THR A 66 17.62 -24.06 -5.17
N ASN A 67 17.25 -24.13 -6.45
CA ASN A 67 16.51 -25.22 -7.06
C ASN A 67 15.23 -25.61 -6.28
N GLY A 68 14.61 -24.62 -5.62
CA GLY A 68 13.42 -24.79 -4.79
C GLY A 68 12.18 -24.13 -5.40
N VAL A 69 11.10 -24.11 -4.62
CA VAL A 69 9.86 -23.41 -4.95
C VAL A 69 9.55 -22.34 -3.91
N SER A 70 8.97 -21.22 -4.35
CA SER A 70 8.53 -20.14 -3.46
C SER A 70 7.38 -20.58 -2.57
N ASN A 71 7.41 -20.14 -1.31
CA ASN A 71 6.30 -20.31 -0.39
C ASN A 71 5.23 -19.21 -0.54
N GLY A 72 5.45 -18.23 -1.43
CA GLY A 72 4.52 -17.15 -1.74
C GLY A 72 4.49 -16.02 -0.72
N LEU A 73 3.45 -15.18 -0.80
CA LEU A 73 3.31 -13.97 0.01
C LEU A 73 3.07 -14.27 1.50
N VAL A 74 2.29 -15.30 1.83
CA VAL A 74 1.81 -15.52 3.21
C VAL A 74 2.97 -15.64 4.23
N PRO A 75 4.00 -16.49 4.02
CA PRO A 75 5.09 -16.59 4.98
C PRO A 75 5.95 -15.32 5.05
N MET A 76 6.12 -14.61 3.93
CA MET A 76 6.82 -13.32 3.92
C MET A 76 6.05 -12.30 4.78
N LEU A 77 4.75 -12.16 4.58
CA LEU A 77 3.92 -11.22 5.33
C LEU A 77 3.85 -11.57 6.82
N ARG A 78 4.01 -12.84 7.20
CA ARG A 78 4.16 -13.20 8.63
C ARG A 78 5.42 -12.65 9.27
N VAL A 79 6.52 -12.54 8.53
CA VAL A 79 7.74 -11.88 9.02
C VAL A 79 7.46 -10.39 9.26
N TYR A 80 6.83 -9.71 8.30
CA TYR A 80 6.42 -8.31 8.44
C TYR A 80 5.44 -8.10 9.61
N ASN A 81 4.49 -9.02 9.80
CA ASN A 81 3.55 -9.01 10.92
C ASN A 81 4.28 -9.05 12.27
N ASN A 82 5.24 -9.97 12.42
CA ASN A 82 6.00 -10.10 13.66
C ASN A 82 6.92 -8.89 13.89
N THR A 83 7.46 -8.30 12.84
CA THR A 83 8.21 -7.04 12.92
C THR A 83 7.31 -5.89 13.37
N ALA A 84 6.08 -5.77 12.85
CA ALA A 84 5.13 -4.75 13.28
C ALA A 84 4.84 -4.84 14.79
N ARG A 85 4.66 -6.06 15.32
CA ARG A 85 4.50 -6.32 16.77
C ARG A 85 5.73 -6.00 17.58
N TYR A 86 6.91 -6.41 17.08
CA TYR A 86 8.16 -6.25 17.82
C TYR A 86 8.55 -4.78 17.94
N VAL A 87 8.35 -4.02 16.86
CA VAL A 87 8.71 -2.61 16.77
C VAL A 87 7.52 -1.72 17.18
N ASP A 88 6.74 -2.09 18.20
CA ASP A 88 5.67 -1.25 18.81
C ASP A 88 6.25 -0.09 19.68
N GLN A 89 7.57 0.10 19.65
CA GLN A 89 8.32 1.32 19.99
C GLN A 89 7.97 2.16 21.22
N GLY A 90 8.92 2.14 22.16
CA GLY A 90 9.29 3.36 22.89
C GLY A 90 8.25 3.84 23.92
N GLY A 91 7.36 2.95 24.35
CA GLY A 91 6.42 3.20 25.44
C GLY A 91 4.96 3.40 25.03
N ASN A 92 4.45 2.64 24.05
CA ASN A 92 3.02 2.56 23.72
C ASN A 92 2.40 3.84 23.10
N LYS A 93 3.21 4.76 22.55
CA LYS A 93 2.67 6.00 21.96
C LYS A 93 1.90 5.74 20.66
N ARG A 94 2.33 4.78 19.83
CA ARG A 94 1.64 4.39 18.59
C ARG A 94 2.13 3.03 18.08
N PRO A 95 1.25 2.02 17.92
CA PRO A 95 1.65 0.72 17.39
C PRO A 95 2.10 0.76 15.94
N GLY A 96 3.08 -0.09 15.62
CA GLY A 96 3.58 -0.29 14.27
C GLY A 96 2.45 -0.74 13.35
N ALA A 97 2.15 0.05 12.33
CA ALA A 97 0.98 -0.16 11.47
C ALA A 97 1.40 -0.13 10.00
N PHE A 98 1.35 -1.30 9.36
CA PHE A 98 1.70 -1.47 7.95
C PHE A 98 0.45 -1.90 7.17
N ALA A 99 0.10 -1.13 6.13
CA ALA A 99 -0.88 -1.53 5.12
C ALA A 99 -0.17 -2.16 3.93
N ILE A 100 -0.51 -3.41 3.65
CA ILE A 100 0.02 -4.16 2.52
C ILE A 100 -0.93 -3.98 1.34
N TYR A 101 -0.38 -3.55 0.21
CA TYR A 101 -1.10 -3.35 -1.04
C TYR A 101 -0.80 -4.49 -2.00
N LEU A 102 -1.86 -5.08 -2.55
CA LEU A 102 -1.77 -6.14 -3.57
C LEU A 102 -2.73 -5.87 -4.73
N GLU A 103 -2.29 -6.09 -5.97
CA GLU A 103 -3.17 -6.08 -7.14
C GLU A 103 -3.94 -7.40 -7.28
N PRO A 104 -5.23 -7.38 -7.66
CA PRO A 104 -6.10 -8.57 -7.63
C PRO A 104 -5.77 -9.64 -8.67
N TRP A 105 -4.85 -9.39 -9.61
CA TRP A 105 -4.35 -10.42 -10.53
C TRP A 105 -3.31 -11.33 -9.89
N HIS A 106 -2.74 -10.97 -8.73
CA HIS A 106 -1.69 -11.77 -8.09
C HIS A 106 -2.22 -13.15 -7.67
N SER A 107 -1.48 -14.23 -7.93
CA SER A 107 -2.05 -15.57 -7.72
C SER A 107 -2.26 -16.00 -6.27
N ASP A 108 -1.61 -15.35 -5.31
CA ASP A 108 -1.83 -15.55 -3.87
C ASP A 108 -2.97 -14.66 -3.31
N ILE A 109 -3.83 -14.06 -4.16
CA ILE A 109 -4.84 -13.09 -3.75
C ILE A 109 -5.89 -13.67 -2.77
N PHE A 110 -6.30 -14.92 -2.94
CA PHE A 110 -7.30 -15.52 -2.03
C PHE A 110 -6.72 -15.70 -0.63
N GLU A 111 -5.50 -16.25 -0.53
CA GLU A 111 -4.83 -16.37 0.75
C GLU A 111 -4.53 -15.01 1.38
N PHE A 112 -4.23 -13.99 0.57
CA PHE A 112 -4.05 -12.62 1.04
C PHE A 112 -5.31 -12.06 1.72
N LEU A 113 -6.50 -12.29 1.15
CA LEU A 113 -7.78 -11.86 1.72
C LEU A 113 -8.09 -12.56 3.07
N ASP A 114 -7.55 -13.75 3.29
CA ASP A 114 -7.76 -14.51 4.51
C ASP A 114 -6.84 -14.11 5.68
N LEU A 115 -5.77 -13.33 5.43
CA LEU A 115 -4.71 -13.09 6.43
C LEU A 115 -5.18 -12.37 7.69
N LYS A 116 -6.23 -11.54 7.59
CA LYS A 116 -6.81 -10.79 8.72
C LYS A 116 -7.93 -11.55 9.43
N LYS A 117 -8.46 -12.62 8.84
CA LYS A 117 -9.60 -13.36 9.42
C LYS A 117 -9.25 -13.95 10.78
N ASN A 118 -10.21 -13.93 11.70
CA ASN A 118 -10.00 -14.47 13.04
C ASN A 118 -9.90 -16.01 13.03
N THR A 119 -10.69 -16.67 12.20
CA THR A 119 -10.69 -18.13 12.03
C THR A 119 -9.55 -18.59 11.14
N GLY A 120 -9.15 -19.87 11.25
CA GLY A 120 -8.12 -20.50 10.44
C GLY A 120 -6.80 -20.76 11.19
N LYS A 121 -5.84 -21.36 10.50
CA LYS A 121 -4.55 -21.75 11.10
C LYS A 121 -3.63 -20.55 11.29
N GLU A 122 -2.98 -20.44 12.44
CA GLU A 122 -2.10 -19.30 12.79
C GLU A 122 -0.95 -19.11 11.79
N GLU A 123 -0.43 -20.19 11.20
CA GLU A 123 0.61 -20.12 10.19
C GLU A 123 0.17 -19.51 8.85
N MET A 124 -1.15 -19.33 8.67
CA MET A 124 -1.77 -18.71 7.50
C MET A 124 -2.39 -17.34 7.85
N ARG A 125 -1.96 -16.71 8.95
CA ARG A 125 -2.53 -15.45 9.43
C ARG A 125 -1.45 -14.42 9.73
N ALA A 126 -1.79 -13.16 9.53
CA ALA A 126 -0.97 -11.99 9.81
C ALA A 126 -1.87 -10.83 10.25
N ARG A 127 -2.49 -10.98 11.42
CA ARG A 127 -3.60 -10.13 11.87
C ARG A 127 -3.20 -8.74 12.34
N GLU A 128 -1.92 -8.44 12.49
CA GLU A 128 -1.45 -7.13 12.93
C GLU A 128 -1.24 -6.16 11.76
N LEU A 129 -1.15 -6.71 10.54
CA LEU A 129 -1.07 -5.92 9.32
C LEU A 129 -2.46 -5.43 8.89
N PHE A 130 -2.48 -4.38 8.08
CA PHE A 130 -3.64 -3.91 7.35
C PHE A 130 -3.53 -4.34 5.89
N TYR A 131 -4.66 -4.50 5.21
CA TYR A 131 -4.72 -5.05 3.87
C TYR A 131 -5.46 -4.10 2.94
N ALA A 132 -4.94 -3.92 1.74
CA ALA A 132 -5.49 -3.03 0.73
C ALA A 132 -5.35 -3.65 -0.66
N LEU A 133 -6.36 -3.41 -1.50
CA LEU A 133 -6.35 -3.78 -2.91
C LEU A 133 -6.01 -2.56 -3.76
N TRP A 134 -5.12 -2.77 -4.72
CA TRP A 134 -4.77 -1.81 -5.76
C TRP A 134 -5.38 -2.28 -7.09
N ILE A 135 -6.60 -1.82 -7.36
CA ILE A 135 -7.52 -2.47 -8.30
C ILE A 135 -7.42 -1.80 -9.69
N PRO A 136 -7.06 -2.53 -10.75
CA PRO A 136 -7.19 -2.04 -12.12
C PRO A 136 -8.66 -1.99 -12.56
N ASP A 137 -9.01 -1.05 -13.42
CA ASP A 137 -10.35 -0.88 -14.00
C ASP A 137 -10.79 -2.17 -14.73
N LEU A 138 -9.85 -2.88 -15.36
CA LEU A 138 -10.10 -4.16 -16.03
C LEU A 138 -10.76 -5.18 -15.11
N PHE A 139 -10.31 -5.29 -13.86
CA PHE A 139 -10.91 -6.24 -12.91
C PHE A 139 -12.38 -5.92 -12.69
N MET A 140 -12.71 -4.64 -12.50
CA MET A 140 -14.09 -4.20 -12.30
C MET A 140 -14.95 -4.43 -13.56
N LYS A 141 -14.41 -4.14 -14.76
CA LYS A 141 -15.07 -4.43 -16.04
C LYS A 141 -15.40 -5.93 -16.17
N ARG A 142 -14.48 -6.81 -15.78
CA ARG A 142 -14.67 -8.27 -15.84
C ARG A 142 -15.62 -8.79 -14.76
N VAL A 143 -15.67 -8.18 -13.58
CA VAL A 143 -16.66 -8.51 -12.54
C VAL A 143 -18.08 -8.17 -13.03
N GLU A 144 -18.26 -6.99 -13.62
CA GLU A 144 -19.55 -6.52 -14.13
C GLU A 144 -20.11 -7.45 -15.22
N LYS A 145 -19.26 -7.88 -16.15
CA LYS A 145 -19.64 -8.76 -17.27
C LYS A 145 -19.64 -10.24 -16.94
N ASP A 146 -19.24 -10.62 -15.71
CA ASP A 146 -18.93 -11.99 -15.32
C ASP A 146 -18.00 -12.64 -16.37
N GLU A 147 -16.78 -12.11 -16.50
CA GLU A 147 -15.76 -12.64 -17.40
C GLU A 147 -14.71 -13.44 -16.61
N THR A 148 -13.84 -14.13 -17.35
CA THR A 148 -12.71 -14.85 -16.76
C THR A 148 -11.68 -13.87 -16.21
N TRP A 149 -11.14 -14.15 -15.02
CA TRP A 149 -10.01 -13.45 -14.44
C TRP A 149 -8.83 -14.40 -14.30
N SER A 150 -7.67 -13.99 -14.82
CA SER A 150 -6.42 -14.76 -14.78
C SER A 150 -5.55 -14.34 -13.60
N LEU A 151 -5.22 -15.32 -12.76
CA LEU A 151 -4.30 -15.18 -11.65
C LEU A 151 -2.87 -15.45 -12.13
N MET A 152 -1.98 -14.47 -11.97
CA MET A 152 -0.62 -14.49 -12.51
C MET A 152 0.43 -14.37 -11.41
N CYS A 153 1.62 -14.91 -11.68
CA CYS A 153 2.81 -14.68 -10.88
C CYS A 153 3.62 -13.55 -11.52
N PRO A 154 4.08 -12.52 -10.77
CA PRO A 154 4.87 -11.42 -11.35
C PRO A 154 6.18 -11.87 -11.99
N HIS A 155 6.75 -13.00 -11.54
CA HIS A 155 7.93 -13.60 -12.17
C HIS A 155 7.62 -14.12 -13.59
N ASN A 156 6.45 -14.73 -13.77
CA ASN A 156 6.02 -15.25 -15.06
C ASN A 156 5.39 -14.17 -15.94
N SER A 157 4.82 -13.12 -15.35
CA SER A 157 4.10 -12.03 -16.04
C SER A 157 4.60 -10.67 -15.52
N PRO A 158 5.85 -10.29 -15.83
CA PRO A 158 6.47 -9.09 -15.29
C PRO A 158 5.86 -7.81 -15.89
N GLY A 159 6.03 -6.70 -15.18
CA GLY A 159 5.62 -5.36 -15.65
C GLY A 159 4.16 -4.99 -15.42
N LEU A 160 3.30 -5.91 -14.97
CA LEU A 160 1.89 -5.61 -14.67
C LEU A 160 1.74 -4.52 -13.58
N ALA A 161 2.63 -4.52 -12.59
CA ALA A 161 2.65 -3.48 -11.55
C ALA A 161 3.26 -2.14 -12.02
N ASP A 162 3.91 -2.13 -13.18
CA ASP A 162 4.66 -0.99 -13.72
C ASP A 162 3.90 -0.21 -14.80
N CYS A 163 2.71 -0.68 -15.19
CA CYS A 163 1.82 -0.03 -16.14
C CYS A 163 0.40 0.12 -15.56
N TRP A 164 -0.45 0.95 -16.16
CA TRP A 164 -1.83 1.21 -15.72
C TRP A 164 -2.72 1.56 -16.93
N GLY A 165 -4.04 1.52 -16.74
CA GLY A 165 -5.03 1.83 -17.79
C GLY A 165 -4.89 0.94 -19.03
N ASP A 166 -4.97 1.54 -20.22
CA ASP A 166 -4.96 0.80 -21.49
C ASP A 166 -3.67 -0.03 -21.70
N GLU A 167 -2.53 0.46 -21.20
CA GLU A 167 -1.25 -0.27 -21.27
C GLU A 167 -1.27 -1.55 -20.41
N PHE A 168 -1.86 -1.46 -19.21
CA PHE A 168 -2.07 -2.61 -18.35
C PHE A 168 -3.02 -3.62 -19.00
N GLU A 169 -4.13 -3.15 -19.57
CA GLU A 169 -5.12 -4.01 -20.24
C GLU A 169 -4.46 -4.79 -21.39
N ALA A 170 -3.73 -4.11 -22.26
CA ALA A 170 -3.04 -4.74 -23.38
C ALA A 170 -2.00 -5.77 -22.92
N LEU A 171 -1.20 -5.45 -21.90
CA LEU A 171 -0.17 -6.35 -21.37
C LEU A 171 -0.78 -7.58 -20.69
N TYR A 172 -1.82 -7.38 -19.90
CA TYR A 172 -2.52 -8.46 -19.20
C TYR A 172 -3.16 -9.43 -20.17
N GLU A 173 -3.89 -8.93 -21.18
CA GLU A 173 -4.53 -9.77 -22.20
C GLU A 173 -3.52 -10.50 -23.08
N LYS A 174 -2.37 -9.87 -23.38
CA LYS A 174 -1.25 -10.55 -24.05
C LYS A 174 -0.77 -11.74 -23.24
N TYR A 175 -0.57 -11.59 -21.93
CA TYR A 175 -0.16 -12.71 -21.07
C TYR A 175 -1.22 -13.81 -20.95
N GLU A 176 -2.50 -13.47 -21.05
CA GLU A 176 -3.56 -14.48 -21.15
C GLU A 176 -3.47 -15.28 -22.46
N GLN A 177 -3.23 -14.62 -23.60
CA GLN A 177 -3.04 -15.27 -24.90
C GLN A 177 -1.79 -16.18 -24.92
N GLU A 178 -0.71 -15.73 -24.28
CA GLU A 178 0.53 -16.51 -24.09
C GLU A 178 0.40 -17.62 -23.03
N LYS A 179 -0.76 -17.74 -22.36
CA LYS A 179 -1.02 -18.69 -21.26
C LYS A 179 -0.04 -18.56 -20.09
N ARG A 180 0.40 -17.34 -19.79
CA ARG A 180 1.32 -17.02 -18.68
C ARG A 180 0.57 -16.78 -17.37
N PHE A 181 -0.50 -17.52 -17.14
CA PHE A 181 -1.27 -17.50 -15.90
C PHE A 181 -1.06 -18.79 -15.12
N ILE A 182 -1.26 -18.72 -13.80
CA ILE A 182 -1.23 -19.87 -12.90
C ILE A 182 -2.60 -20.53 -12.86
N LYS A 183 -3.66 -19.74 -12.79
CA LYS A 183 -5.05 -20.20 -12.69
C LYS A 183 -5.99 -19.19 -13.35
N GLN A 184 -7.08 -19.67 -13.92
CA GLN A 184 -8.22 -18.85 -14.36
C GLN A 184 -9.44 -19.13 -13.48
N ILE A 185 -10.16 -18.08 -13.13
CA ILE A 185 -11.37 -18.11 -12.30
C ILE A 185 -12.44 -17.23 -12.93
N ARG A 186 -13.67 -17.25 -12.39
CA ARG A 186 -14.65 -16.21 -12.70
C ARG A 186 -14.29 -14.96 -11.91
N ALA A 187 -14.34 -13.78 -12.53
CA ALA A 187 -14.04 -12.53 -11.84
C ALA A 187 -14.96 -12.33 -10.60
N GLN A 188 -16.23 -12.74 -10.72
CA GLN A 188 -17.19 -12.69 -9.60
C GLN A 188 -16.85 -13.64 -8.44
N GLU A 189 -16.08 -14.70 -8.67
CA GLU A 189 -15.59 -15.58 -7.59
C GLU A 189 -14.65 -14.81 -6.67
N LEU A 190 -13.68 -14.10 -7.24
CA LEU A 190 -12.77 -13.25 -6.47
C LEU A 190 -13.52 -12.07 -5.84
N TRP A 191 -14.48 -11.46 -6.56
CA TRP A 191 -15.30 -10.38 -6.00
C TRP A 191 -16.09 -10.80 -4.76
N LYS A 192 -16.68 -12.00 -4.77
CA LYS A 192 -17.35 -12.57 -3.59
C LYS A 192 -16.39 -12.74 -2.42
N ALA A 193 -15.20 -13.29 -2.66
CA ALA A 193 -14.19 -13.44 -1.61
C ALA A 193 -13.73 -12.09 -1.01
N ILE A 194 -13.63 -11.04 -1.83
CA ILE A 194 -13.33 -9.68 -1.37
C ILE A 194 -14.44 -9.17 -0.43
N ILE A 195 -15.70 -9.31 -0.84
CA ILE A 195 -16.85 -8.90 -0.03
C ILE A 195 -16.91 -9.70 1.28
N GLU A 196 -16.71 -11.01 1.23
CA GLU A 196 -16.69 -11.86 2.43
C GLU A 196 -15.61 -11.40 3.43
N ALA A 197 -14.39 -11.14 2.94
CA ALA A 197 -13.31 -10.61 3.80
C ALA A 197 -13.67 -9.24 4.41
N GLN A 198 -14.32 -8.36 3.64
CA GLN A 198 -14.80 -7.05 4.12
C GLN A 198 -15.91 -7.18 5.17
N VAL A 199 -16.85 -8.11 4.98
CA VAL A 199 -17.92 -8.39 5.95
C VAL A 199 -17.33 -8.92 7.26
N GLU A 200 -16.33 -9.81 7.18
CA GLU A 200 -15.71 -10.40 8.37
C GLU A 200 -14.77 -9.42 9.12
N THR A 201 -14.03 -8.57 8.40
CA THR A 201 -12.89 -7.84 8.98
C THR A 201 -12.91 -6.33 8.77
N GLY A 202 -13.83 -5.81 7.93
CA GLY A 202 -13.83 -4.42 7.47
C GLY A 202 -12.72 -4.08 6.46
N THR A 203 -11.94 -5.07 6.03
CA THR A 203 -10.80 -4.95 5.10
C THR A 203 -10.87 -6.06 4.03
N PRO A 204 -10.24 -5.93 2.85
CA PRO A 204 -9.24 -4.92 2.47
C PRO A 204 -9.81 -3.55 2.14
N TYR A 205 -8.96 -2.53 2.24
CA TYR A 205 -9.21 -1.21 1.65
C TYR A 205 -9.33 -1.31 0.13
N MET A 206 -10.12 -0.41 -0.46
CA MET A 206 -10.41 -0.42 -1.89
C MET A 206 -9.83 0.84 -2.55
N LEU A 207 -8.84 0.66 -3.41
CA LEU A 207 -8.26 1.76 -4.18
C LEU A 207 -8.20 1.39 -5.65
N TYR A 208 -8.55 2.34 -6.51
CA TYR A 208 -8.62 2.14 -7.96
C TYR A 208 -7.35 2.68 -8.62
N LYS A 209 -6.44 1.76 -8.96
CA LYS A 209 -5.10 2.01 -9.52
C LYS A 209 -5.14 2.99 -10.69
N ASP A 210 -6.02 2.76 -11.65
CA ASP A 210 -6.05 3.54 -12.88
C ASP A 210 -6.58 4.95 -12.63
N SER A 211 -7.61 5.08 -11.79
CA SER A 211 -8.09 6.39 -11.33
C SER A 211 -7.02 7.17 -10.57
N CYS A 212 -6.24 6.52 -9.70
CA CYS A 212 -5.14 7.14 -8.97
C CYS A 212 -4.04 7.62 -9.91
N ASN A 213 -3.60 6.78 -10.84
CA ASN A 213 -2.53 7.10 -11.79
C ASN A 213 -2.94 8.14 -12.83
N LYS A 214 -4.19 8.11 -13.32
CA LYS A 214 -4.70 9.06 -14.31
C LYS A 214 -4.77 10.50 -13.81
N LYS A 215 -5.11 10.68 -12.53
CA LYS A 215 -5.43 11.98 -11.93
C LYS A 215 -4.31 12.57 -11.06
N THR A 216 -3.18 11.89 -10.92
CA THR A 216 -2.05 12.40 -10.14
C THR A 216 -1.21 13.41 -10.94
N ASN A 217 -0.69 14.41 -10.24
CA ASN A 217 0.32 15.31 -10.79
C ASN A 217 1.73 14.67 -10.84
N GLN A 218 1.93 13.52 -10.20
CA GLN A 218 3.19 12.78 -10.18
C GLN A 218 3.30 11.71 -11.29
N LYS A 219 2.35 11.66 -12.24
CA LYS A 219 2.35 10.66 -13.33
C LYS A 219 3.60 10.71 -14.21
N ASN A 220 4.32 11.83 -14.19
CA ASN A 220 5.59 12.02 -14.89
C ASN A 220 6.75 11.21 -14.28
N LEU A 221 6.61 10.68 -13.06
CA LEU A 221 7.63 9.89 -12.36
C LEU A 221 7.53 8.39 -12.69
N GLY A 222 6.37 7.94 -13.16
CA GLY A 222 6.07 6.54 -13.44
C GLY A 222 4.77 6.08 -12.78
N THR A 223 4.52 4.77 -12.82
CA THR A 223 3.32 4.16 -12.24
C THR A 223 3.40 4.16 -10.71
N ILE A 224 2.38 4.75 -10.08
CA ILE A 224 2.15 4.69 -8.64
C ILE A 224 1.56 3.33 -8.27
N LYS A 225 2.17 2.67 -7.28
CA LYS A 225 1.94 1.26 -6.94
C LYS A 225 1.14 1.04 -5.65
N CYS A 226 0.99 2.05 -4.80
CA CYS A 226 0.14 1.97 -3.62
C CYS A 226 -0.29 3.36 -3.13
N SER A 227 -1.11 3.35 -2.09
CA SER A 227 -1.32 4.49 -1.19
C SER A 227 -0.63 4.22 0.15
N ASN A 228 -0.72 5.18 1.08
CA ASN A 228 -0.25 5.02 2.47
C ASN A 228 -1.17 4.14 3.35
N LEU A 229 -0.85 4.04 4.64
CA LEU A 229 -1.66 3.34 5.65
C LEU A 229 -3.15 3.73 5.66
N CYS A 230 -3.47 5.00 5.46
CA CYS A 230 -4.82 5.55 5.65
C CYS A 230 -5.57 5.88 4.35
N THR A 231 -5.03 5.43 3.20
CA THR A 231 -5.65 5.48 1.86
C THR A 231 -5.83 6.87 1.22
N GLU A 232 -5.37 7.95 1.85
CA GLU A 232 -5.53 9.32 1.37
C GLU A 232 -4.35 9.85 0.53
N ILE A 233 -3.18 9.22 0.63
CA ILE A 233 -1.96 9.69 -0.05
C ILE A 233 -1.58 8.79 -1.21
N VAL A 234 -1.60 9.36 -2.41
CA VAL A 234 -1.20 8.73 -3.66
C VAL A 234 0.08 9.39 -4.15
N GLN A 235 1.23 8.79 -3.82
CA GLN A 235 2.55 9.29 -4.20
C GLN A 235 3.39 8.18 -4.84
N TYR A 236 4.27 8.57 -5.75
CA TYR A 236 5.23 7.66 -6.37
C TYR A 236 6.24 7.12 -5.35
N SER A 237 6.57 5.83 -5.46
CA SER A 237 7.60 5.17 -4.68
C SER A 237 8.34 4.17 -5.57
N SER A 238 9.64 4.02 -5.33
CA SER A 238 10.52 3.11 -6.08
C SER A 238 11.50 2.41 -5.12
N PRO A 239 12.31 1.43 -5.57
CA PRO A 239 13.33 0.81 -4.72
C PRO A 239 14.29 1.80 -4.05
N ASP A 240 14.47 2.98 -4.66
CA ASP A 240 15.37 4.04 -4.21
C ASP A 240 14.62 5.24 -3.58
N GLU A 241 13.29 5.30 -3.70
CA GLU A 241 12.48 6.41 -3.22
C GLU A 241 11.36 5.93 -2.28
N VAL A 242 11.46 6.32 -1.01
CA VAL A 242 10.38 6.19 -0.03
C VAL A 242 9.61 7.50 0.02
N ALA A 243 8.33 7.48 -0.33
CA ALA A 243 7.48 8.67 -0.29
C ALA A 243 7.05 9.00 1.15
N VAL A 244 6.79 10.27 1.43
CA VAL A 244 6.57 10.78 2.79
C VAL A 244 5.36 11.71 2.87
N CYS A 245 4.52 11.48 3.89
CA CYS A 245 3.28 12.23 4.11
C CYS A 245 3.47 13.33 5.16
N ASN A 246 3.49 14.59 4.71
CA ASN A 246 3.49 15.79 5.55
C ASN A 246 2.06 16.29 5.75
N LEU A 247 1.51 16.15 6.96
CA LEU A 247 0.07 16.27 7.19
C LEU A 247 -0.31 17.39 8.18
N ALA A 248 -1.41 18.07 7.88
CA ALA A 248 -2.14 18.94 8.79
C ALA A 248 -3.62 18.93 8.39
N SER A 249 -4.51 19.23 9.35
CA SER A 249 -5.94 19.41 9.11
C SER A 249 -6.35 20.84 9.42
N ILE A 250 -7.37 21.32 8.71
CA ILE A 250 -8.01 22.62 8.93
C ILE A 250 -9.38 22.37 9.57
N ALA A 251 -9.63 23.01 10.72
CA ALA A 251 -10.90 22.90 11.43
C ALA A 251 -12.00 23.70 10.71
N LEU A 252 -12.72 23.07 9.77
CA LEU A 252 -13.70 23.73 8.90
C LEU A 252 -14.81 24.46 9.66
N ASN A 253 -15.17 23.99 10.85
CA ASN A 253 -16.18 24.62 11.70
C ASN A 253 -15.80 26.04 12.17
N MET A 254 -14.50 26.39 12.19
CA MET A 254 -14.02 27.71 12.58
C MET A 254 -14.30 28.80 11.55
N PHE A 255 -14.75 28.43 10.34
CA PHE A 255 -15.01 29.36 9.23
C PHE A 255 -16.50 29.63 9.05
N VAL A 256 -17.36 29.19 9.97
CA VAL A 256 -18.80 29.49 9.94
C VAL A 256 -19.06 30.74 10.77
N GLU A 257 -19.48 31.82 10.13
CA GLU A 257 -19.78 33.12 10.74
C GLU A 257 -21.19 33.54 10.33
N ASN A 258 -22.06 33.86 11.30
CA ASN A 258 -23.45 34.29 11.03
C ASN A 258 -24.22 33.37 10.07
N LYS A 259 -24.07 32.04 10.22
CA LYS A 259 -24.65 31.00 9.35
C LYS A 259 -24.19 31.06 7.88
N THR A 260 -23.09 31.75 7.60
CA THR A 260 -22.42 31.78 6.28
C THR A 260 -21.00 31.22 6.41
N PHE A 261 -20.41 30.77 5.30
CA PHE A 261 -19.07 30.19 5.30
C PHE A 261 -18.04 31.19 4.76
N ASN A 262 -17.01 31.49 5.55
CA ASN A 262 -15.97 32.45 5.23
C ASN A 262 -14.84 31.81 4.38
N PHE A 263 -15.09 31.71 3.07
CA PHE A 263 -14.12 31.15 2.12
C PHE A 263 -12.83 31.97 2.00
N THR A 264 -12.89 33.29 2.22
CA THR A 264 -11.72 34.17 2.18
C THR A 264 -10.77 33.82 3.32
N LYS A 265 -11.28 33.65 4.54
CA LYS A 265 -10.46 33.26 5.68
C LYS A 265 -9.92 31.84 5.55
N LEU A 266 -10.72 30.91 5.00
CA LEU A 266 -10.25 29.56 4.69
C LEU A 266 -9.03 29.61 3.74
N LYS A 267 -9.12 30.38 2.66
CA LYS A 267 -8.00 30.55 1.70
C LYS A 267 -6.74 31.10 2.36
N GLU A 268 -6.87 32.07 3.25
CA GLU A 268 -5.75 32.65 4.01
C GLU A 268 -5.07 31.58 4.89
N VAL A 269 -5.85 30.86 5.70
CA VAL A 269 -5.33 29.82 6.60
C VAL A 269 -4.70 28.67 5.82
N THR A 270 -5.31 28.25 4.71
CA THR A 270 -4.75 27.21 3.83
C THR A 270 -3.35 27.59 3.33
N LYS A 271 -3.11 28.85 2.92
CA LYS A 271 -1.78 29.31 2.49
C LYS A 271 -0.74 29.17 3.60
N ILE A 272 -1.11 29.52 4.84
CA ILE A 272 -0.22 29.39 6.00
C ILE A 272 0.11 27.91 6.25
N VAL A 273 -0.90 27.04 6.23
CA VAL A 273 -0.69 25.59 6.39
C VAL A 273 0.24 25.04 5.32
N THR A 274 0.05 25.42 4.05
CA THR A 274 0.94 25.02 2.95
C THR A 274 2.39 25.45 3.19
N GLN A 275 2.62 26.71 3.59
CA GLN A 275 3.97 27.20 3.89
C GLN A 275 4.60 26.48 5.09
N ASN A 276 3.82 26.19 6.13
CA ASN A 276 4.31 25.46 7.30
C ASN A 276 4.69 24.02 6.93
N LEU A 277 3.86 23.32 6.15
CA LEU A 277 4.17 21.98 5.68
C LEU A 277 5.40 21.98 4.76
N ASN A 278 5.60 23.02 3.95
CA ASN A 278 6.81 23.17 3.15
C ASN A 278 8.06 23.27 4.02
N LYS A 279 8.03 24.09 5.07
CA LYS A 279 9.16 24.18 6.03
C LYS A 279 9.43 22.86 6.74
N ILE A 280 8.38 22.07 7.02
CA ILE A 280 8.52 20.76 7.65
C ILE A 280 9.37 19.82 6.79
N ILE A 281 9.26 19.87 5.46
CA ILE A 281 10.08 19.07 4.55
C ILE A 281 11.57 19.31 4.84
N ASP A 282 11.99 20.56 4.97
CA ASP A 282 13.40 20.93 5.14
C ASP A 282 13.95 20.58 6.53
N VAL A 283 13.11 20.64 7.58
CA VAL A 283 13.56 20.45 8.97
C VAL A 283 13.29 19.05 9.52
N ASN A 284 12.54 18.21 8.81
CA ASN A 284 12.18 16.88 9.25
C ASN A 284 13.41 15.96 9.31
N PHE A 285 13.52 15.19 10.38
CA PHE A 285 14.46 14.08 10.46
C PHE A 285 13.85 12.85 9.76
N TYR A 286 14.50 12.39 8.69
CA TYR A 286 14.10 11.20 7.94
C TYR A 286 14.74 9.94 8.55
N PRO A 287 13.96 8.86 8.76
CA PRO A 287 14.45 7.66 9.44
C PRO A 287 15.30 6.73 8.56
N VAL A 288 15.31 6.95 7.24
CA VAL A 288 16.04 6.20 6.21
C VAL A 288 16.52 7.14 5.11
#